data_AF-A0A9E2VJD5-F1
#
_entry.id   AF-A0A9E2VJD5-F1
#
_cell.length_a   1.000
_cell.length_b   1.000
_cell.length_c   1.000
_cell.angle_alpha   90.00
_cell.angle_beta   90.00
_cell.angle_gamma   90.00
#
_symmetry.space_group_name_H-M   'P 1'
#
loop_
_entity.id
_entity.type
_entity.pdbx_description
1 polymer ?
#
loop_
_entity_poly.entity_id
_entity_poly.type
_entity_poly.pdbx_seq_one_letter_code
_entity_poly.pdbx_strand_id
1 'polypeptide(L)'
;YEDMASKFFEHFVAIADAMNCLGGTGLWDETDGFYYDRLHLDGQQIPLRVRSMVGIIPLFAVEVLGADVLRRLPAFTKRMRWFLENRRDLARHISYMEGQGHTGGALRLLAIPARDRLQRVLSRLLDENEFLSPYGLRSLSKIHQAQPYLFRAGGQEYRVEYVPGESNTPLFGGNSNWRGPVWFPLNYLLIEALERYHHFYGDTLQVECPTGSGHKMNLKQIAREIASRVSRLFLPDAAGQRPCHGNDPRFWNDPHWRDLLLFHEYFHGETGRGLGACHQTGWTALVARLLEDLASK
;
A
#
# COMPACT_ATOMS: atom_id res chain seq x y z
N TYR A 1 -8.81 29.98 -3.23
CA TYR A 1 -8.87 28.51 -3.08
C TYR A 1 -8.97 27.78 -4.41
N GLU A 2 -9.87 28.18 -5.33
CA GLU A 2 -10.03 27.47 -6.62
C GLU A 2 -8.78 27.48 -7.53
N ASP A 3 -8.05 28.60 -7.62
CA ASP A 3 -6.80 28.65 -8.38
C ASP A 3 -5.75 27.66 -7.87
N MET A 4 -5.69 27.50 -6.54
CA MET A 4 -4.80 26.55 -5.89
C MET A 4 -5.23 25.10 -6.17
N ALA A 5 -6.54 24.82 -6.15
CA ALA A 5 -7.07 23.52 -6.53
C ALA A 5 -6.75 23.17 -7.99
N SER A 6 -6.88 24.13 -8.92
CA SER A 6 -6.49 23.94 -10.32
C SER A 6 -5.00 23.64 -10.46
N LYS A 7 -4.14 24.41 -9.78
CA LYS A 7 -2.70 24.19 -9.79
C LYS A 7 -2.31 22.79 -9.29
N PHE A 8 -2.88 22.36 -8.16
CA PHE A 8 -2.59 21.03 -7.62
C PHE A 8 -3.14 19.90 -8.49
N PHE A 9 -4.29 20.09 -9.12
CA PHE A 9 -4.80 19.15 -10.11
C PHE A 9 -3.86 19.02 -11.31
N GLU A 10 -3.42 20.13 -11.89
CA GLU A 10 -2.47 20.12 -13.03
C GLU A 10 -1.13 19.46 -12.64
N HIS A 11 -0.62 19.73 -11.44
CA HIS A 11 0.57 19.07 -10.91
C HIS A 11 0.37 17.57 -10.72
N PHE A 12 -0.77 17.16 -10.14
CA PHE A 12 -1.11 15.74 -9.97
C PHE A 12 -1.12 15.02 -11.31
N VAL A 13 -1.74 15.63 -12.33
CA VAL A 13 -1.78 15.04 -13.68
C VAL A 13 -0.37 14.90 -14.25
N ALA A 14 0.46 15.94 -14.16
CA ALA A 14 1.83 15.90 -14.68
C ALA A 14 2.68 14.83 -13.97
N ILE A 15 2.52 14.65 -12.66
CA ILE A 15 3.22 13.62 -11.88
C ILE A 15 2.73 12.23 -12.28
N ALA A 16 1.41 12.03 -12.37
CA ALA A 16 0.83 10.75 -12.76
C ALA A 16 1.27 10.32 -14.17
N ASP A 17 1.29 11.26 -15.12
CA ASP A 17 1.81 11.03 -16.46
C ASP A 17 3.30 10.68 -16.44
N ALA A 18 4.14 11.46 -15.75
CA ALA A 18 5.55 11.15 -15.63
C ALA A 18 5.78 9.76 -15.01
N MET A 19 5.08 9.40 -13.94
CA MET A 19 5.19 8.08 -13.32
C MET A 19 4.77 6.94 -14.26
N ASN A 20 3.86 7.19 -15.20
CA ASN A 20 3.33 6.17 -16.10
C ASN A 20 3.96 6.19 -17.51
N CYS A 21 4.70 7.24 -17.90
CA CYS A 21 5.19 7.47 -19.26
C CYS A 21 6.67 7.86 -19.37
N LEU A 22 7.33 8.32 -18.30
CA LEU A 22 8.72 8.79 -18.34
C LEU A 22 9.66 7.70 -18.88
N GLY A 23 10.47 8.00 -19.91
CA GLY A 23 11.34 7.00 -20.55
C GLY A 23 10.61 5.96 -21.42
N GLY A 24 9.34 6.19 -21.77
CA GLY A 24 8.52 5.34 -22.64
C GLY A 24 7.48 4.49 -21.88
N THR A 25 7.80 4.05 -20.66
CA THR A 25 6.90 3.23 -19.82
C THR A 25 6.74 3.75 -18.39
N GLY A 26 7.48 4.80 -18.00
CA GLY A 26 7.53 5.27 -16.62
C GLY A 26 8.11 4.22 -15.67
N LEU A 27 7.56 4.22 -14.46
CA LEU A 27 7.86 3.28 -13.38
C LEU A 27 7.07 1.97 -13.52
N TRP A 28 6.07 1.92 -14.40
CA TRP A 28 5.25 0.72 -14.61
C TRP A 28 6.00 -0.31 -15.48
N ASP A 29 6.05 -1.56 -15.02
CA ASP A 29 6.49 -2.70 -15.83
C ASP A 29 5.27 -3.51 -16.29
N GLU A 30 5.06 -3.51 -17.61
CA GLU A 30 3.91 -4.15 -18.24
C GLU A 30 3.97 -5.68 -18.20
N THR A 31 5.16 -6.28 -18.04
CA THR A 31 5.30 -7.74 -17.94
C THR A 31 4.89 -8.20 -16.56
N ASP A 32 5.40 -7.53 -15.52
CA ASP A 32 5.17 -7.92 -14.14
C ASP A 32 3.83 -7.41 -13.60
N GLY A 33 3.31 -6.31 -14.16
CA GLY A 33 2.12 -5.63 -13.67
C GLY A 33 2.36 -4.94 -12.33
N PHE A 34 3.52 -4.30 -12.20
CA PHE A 34 3.98 -3.71 -10.94
C PHE A 34 4.82 -2.45 -11.20
N TYR A 35 4.89 -1.56 -10.20
CA TYR A 35 5.74 -0.37 -10.27
C TYR A 35 7.14 -0.65 -9.69
N TYR A 36 8.18 -0.22 -10.41
CA TYR A 36 9.57 -0.36 -10.02
C TYR A 36 10.33 0.95 -10.12
N ASP A 37 11.28 1.16 -9.21
CA ASP A 37 12.26 2.24 -9.33
C ASP A 37 13.12 2.05 -10.57
N ARG A 38 13.62 3.16 -11.11
CA ARG A 38 14.51 3.20 -12.28
C ARG A 38 15.87 3.73 -11.85
N LEU A 39 16.92 2.94 -12.10
CA LEU A 39 18.29 3.38 -11.96
C LEU A 39 18.76 4.02 -13.28
N HIS A 40 19.28 5.23 -13.19
CA HIS A 40 19.97 5.89 -14.31
C HIS A 40 21.48 5.69 -14.15
N LEU A 41 22.05 4.85 -15.01
CA LEU A 41 23.47 4.52 -15.00
C LEU A 41 23.97 4.50 -16.45
N ASP A 42 25.06 5.23 -16.73
CA ASP A 42 25.72 5.29 -18.04
C ASP A 42 24.77 5.57 -19.22
N GLY A 43 23.79 6.44 -19.01
CA GLY A 43 22.78 6.80 -20.02
C GLY A 43 21.69 5.73 -20.25
N GLN A 44 21.74 4.62 -19.52
CA GLN A 44 20.70 3.58 -19.53
C GLN A 44 19.73 3.74 -18.36
N GLN A 45 18.48 3.33 -18.59
CA GLN A 45 17.45 3.24 -17.56
C GLN A 45 17.18 1.78 -17.22
N ILE A 46 17.57 1.36 -16.03
CA ILE A 46 17.47 -0.04 -15.59
C ILE A 46 16.34 -0.14 -14.56
N PRO A 47 15.27 -0.93 -14.79
CA PRO A 47 14.26 -1.17 -13.78
C PRO A 47 14.83 -2.03 -12.65
N LEU A 48 14.70 -1.54 -11.42
CA LEU A 48 15.02 -2.28 -10.21
C LEU A 48 13.82 -3.17 -9.88
N ARG A 49 13.81 -4.40 -10.41
CA ARG A 49 12.73 -5.40 -10.25
C ARG A 49 12.66 -6.00 -8.84
N VAL A 50 12.57 -5.12 -7.86
CA VAL A 50 12.41 -5.40 -6.45
C VAL A 50 10.94 -5.14 -6.12
N ARG A 51 10.17 -6.19 -5.89
CA ARG A 51 8.75 -6.10 -5.49
C ARG A 51 8.65 -5.70 -4.03
N SER A 52 8.83 -4.41 -3.76
CA SER A 52 8.76 -3.82 -2.43
C SER A 52 7.52 -2.97 -2.24
N MET A 53 7.30 -2.53 -1.00
CA MET A 53 6.27 -1.56 -0.65
C MET A 53 6.41 -0.23 -1.43
N VAL A 54 7.59 0.11 -1.97
CA VAL A 54 7.76 1.30 -2.82
C VAL A 54 6.89 1.21 -4.07
N GLY A 55 6.79 0.04 -4.69
CA GLY A 55 5.92 -0.19 -5.85
C GLY A 55 4.41 -0.15 -5.54
N ILE A 56 4.05 -0.08 -4.25
CA ILE A 56 2.67 0.04 -3.77
C ILE A 56 2.29 1.51 -3.55
N ILE A 57 3.24 2.38 -3.23
CA ILE A 57 3.02 3.80 -2.94
C ILE A 57 2.11 4.50 -3.97
N PRO A 58 2.22 4.23 -5.30
CA PRO A 58 1.32 4.85 -6.27
C PRO A 58 -0.17 4.62 -6.00
N LEU A 59 -0.55 3.52 -5.33
CA LEU A 59 -1.94 3.22 -5.01
C LEU A 59 -2.52 4.16 -3.94
N PHE A 60 -1.68 4.74 -3.07
CA PHE A 60 -2.13 5.62 -1.99
C PHE A 60 -2.57 7.00 -2.50
N ALA A 61 -2.09 7.38 -3.69
CA ALA A 61 -2.48 8.62 -4.34
C ALA A 61 -3.85 8.45 -5.02
N VAL A 62 -4.91 8.49 -4.21
CA VAL A 62 -6.30 8.40 -4.63
C VAL A 62 -7.15 9.45 -3.92
N GLU A 63 -7.94 10.18 -4.70
CA GLU A 63 -8.92 11.16 -4.20
C GLU A 63 -10.23 11.05 -4.99
N VAL A 64 -11.36 11.29 -4.33
CA VAL A 64 -12.69 11.21 -4.97
C VAL A 64 -13.42 12.55 -4.84
N LEU A 65 -13.63 13.21 -5.98
CA LEU A 65 -14.35 14.47 -6.02
C LEU A 65 -15.85 14.20 -6.20
N GLY A 66 -16.63 14.52 -5.17
CA GLY A 66 -18.09 14.46 -5.21
C GLY A 66 -18.73 15.64 -5.94
N ALA A 67 -19.91 15.41 -6.51
CA ALA A 67 -20.69 16.45 -7.20
C ALA A 67 -20.91 17.72 -6.37
N ASP A 68 -21.08 17.58 -5.04
CA ASP A 68 -21.30 18.72 -4.14
C ASP A 68 -20.08 19.63 -4.05
N VAL A 69 -18.87 19.06 -4.05
CA VAL A 69 -17.62 19.81 -4.06
C VAL A 69 -17.46 20.55 -5.38
N LEU A 70 -17.71 19.86 -6.50
CA LEU A 70 -17.62 20.47 -7.83
C LEU A 70 -18.64 21.59 -8.04
N ARG A 71 -19.88 21.45 -7.53
CA ARG A 71 -20.90 22.52 -7.56
C ARG A 71 -20.46 23.77 -6.80
N ARG A 72 -19.70 23.62 -5.71
CA ARG A 72 -19.18 24.74 -4.91
C ARG A 72 -17.94 25.40 -5.52
N LEU A 73 -17.27 24.75 -6.49
CA LEU A 73 -16.02 25.21 -7.10
C LEU A 73 -16.16 25.26 -8.64
N PRO A 74 -16.97 26.18 -9.19
CA PRO A 74 -17.30 26.20 -10.60
C PRO A 74 -16.13 26.58 -11.52
N ALA A 75 -15.23 27.46 -11.08
CA ALA A 75 -14.06 27.85 -11.88
C ALA A 75 -13.04 26.71 -11.96
N PHE A 76 -12.80 26.02 -10.84
CA PHE A 76 -12.02 24.79 -10.81
C PHE A 76 -12.64 23.72 -11.72
N THR A 77 -13.94 23.47 -11.59
CA THR A 77 -14.65 22.47 -12.40
C THR A 77 -14.54 22.77 -13.89
N LYS A 78 -14.65 24.05 -14.29
CA LYS A 78 -14.47 24.49 -15.68
C LYS A 78 -13.05 24.19 -16.17
N ARG A 79 -12.02 24.52 -15.39
CA ARG A 79 -10.62 24.27 -15.76
C ARG A 79 -10.30 22.79 -15.83
N MET A 80 -10.74 22.00 -14.85
CA MET A 80 -10.57 20.55 -14.84
C MET A 80 -11.19 19.93 -16.10
N ARG A 81 -12.43 20.30 -16.44
CA ARG A 81 -13.10 19.80 -17.66
C ARG A 81 -12.34 20.20 -18.92
N TRP A 82 -11.96 21.47 -19.04
CA TRP A 82 -11.16 21.95 -20.16
C TRP A 82 -9.86 21.16 -20.30
N PHE A 83 -9.16 20.91 -19.19
CA PHE A 83 -7.92 20.15 -19.19
C PHE A 83 -8.14 18.71 -19.69
N LEU A 84 -9.14 18.01 -19.18
CA LEU A 84 -9.44 16.63 -19.57
C LEU A 84 -9.85 16.51 -21.05
N GLU A 85 -10.57 17.52 -21.57
CA GLU A 85 -10.99 17.57 -22.97
C GLU A 85 -9.84 17.87 -23.93
N ASN A 86 -8.90 18.75 -23.54
CA ASN A 86 -7.84 19.27 -24.40
C ASN A 86 -6.47 18.57 -24.20
N ARG A 87 -6.27 17.87 -23.08
CA ARG A 87 -5.05 17.11 -22.73
C ARG A 87 -5.34 15.62 -22.56
N ARG A 88 -6.04 15.04 -23.56
CA ARG A 88 -6.40 13.61 -23.58
C ARG A 88 -5.18 12.69 -23.55
N ASP A 89 -4.02 13.18 -24.00
CA ASP A 89 -2.71 12.52 -23.88
C ASP A 89 -2.39 12.17 -22.43
N LEU A 90 -2.49 13.15 -21.53
CA LEU A 90 -2.20 12.99 -20.10
C LEU A 90 -3.35 12.30 -19.35
N ALA A 91 -4.59 12.54 -19.77
CA ALA A 91 -5.77 11.96 -19.12
C ALA A 91 -5.84 10.42 -19.27
N ARG A 92 -5.23 9.83 -20.31
CA ARG A 92 -5.20 8.36 -20.52
C ARG A 92 -4.47 7.60 -19.42
N HIS A 93 -3.49 8.25 -18.77
CA HIS A 93 -2.64 7.65 -17.75
C HIS A 93 -3.12 7.94 -16.33
N ILE A 94 -4.25 8.63 -16.20
CA ILE A 94 -4.91 8.90 -14.93
C ILE A 94 -6.21 8.11 -14.95
N SER A 95 -6.56 7.47 -13.83
CA SER A 95 -7.92 6.99 -13.62
C SER A 95 -8.88 8.17 -13.45
N TYR A 96 -9.00 9.06 -14.46
CA TYR A 96 -10.15 9.96 -14.50
C TYR A 96 -11.33 9.13 -14.97
N MET A 97 -12.17 8.75 -14.02
CA MET A 97 -13.39 8.03 -14.30
C MET A 97 -14.57 8.83 -13.75
N GLU A 98 -15.60 8.97 -14.57
CA GLU A 98 -16.90 9.45 -14.12
C GLU A 98 -17.70 8.24 -13.61
N GLY A 99 -17.97 8.22 -12.31
CA GLY A 99 -18.80 7.20 -11.67
C GLY A 99 -20.12 7.78 -11.21
N GLN A 100 -21.10 6.92 -10.95
CA GLN A 100 -22.27 7.31 -10.15
C GLN A 100 -22.02 6.89 -8.70
N GLY A 101 -22.06 7.84 -7.78
CA GLY A 101 -22.02 7.55 -6.36
C GLY A 101 -23.31 6.87 -5.90
N HIS A 102 -23.26 6.21 -4.75
CA HIS A 102 -24.42 5.52 -4.16
C HIS A 102 -25.64 6.43 -3.94
N THR A 103 -25.45 7.75 -3.87
CA THR A 103 -26.51 8.76 -3.72
C THR A 103 -26.97 9.40 -5.04
N GLY A 104 -26.57 8.86 -6.19
CA GLY A 104 -26.96 9.35 -7.53
C GLY A 104 -26.18 10.56 -8.03
N GLY A 105 -25.22 11.08 -7.26
CA GLY A 105 -24.33 12.16 -7.68
C GLY A 105 -23.14 11.64 -8.49
N ALA A 106 -22.71 12.41 -9.48
CA ALA A 106 -21.52 12.07 -10.27
C ALA A 106 -20.25 12.17 -9.42
N LEU A 107 -19.45 11.10 -9.37
CA LEU A 107 -18.13 11.06 -8.73
C LEU A 107 -17.05 11.20 -9.78
N ARG A 108 -15.91 11.78 -9.40
CA ARG A 108 -14.67 11.76 -10.19
C ARG A 108 -13.55 11.14 -9.38
N LEU A 109 -12.94 10.10 -9.93
CA LEU A 109 -11.73 9.52 -9.35
C LEU A 109 -10.51 10.29 -9.86
N LEU A 110 -9.59 10.58 -8.96
CA LEU A 110 -8.23 11.00 -9.27
C LEU A 110 -7.30 9.98 -8.65
N ALA A 111 -6.70 9.11 -9.47
CA ALA A 111 -5.76 8.10 -9.00
C ALA A 111 -4.64 7.86 -10.01
N ILE A 112 -3.45 7.51 -9.51
CA ILE A 112 -2.28 7.20 -10.34
C ILE A 112 -2.49 5.90 -11.14
N PRO A 113 -2.83 4.75 -10.53
CA PRO A 113 -3.10 3.55 -11.29
C PRO A 113 -4.48 3.60 -11.95
N ALA A 114 -4.52 3.18 -13.22
CA ALA A 114 -5.73 2.77 -13.92
C ALA A 114 -6.42 1.58 -13.21
N ARG A 115 -7.72 1.34 -13.44
CA ARG A 115 -8.46 0.20 -12.85
C ARG A 115 -7.74 -1.14 -13.06
N ASP A 116 -7.27 -1.39 -14.28
CA ASP A 116 -6.54 -2.61 -14.64
C ASP A 116 -5.22 -2.74 -13.87
N ARG A 117 -4.44 -1.65 -13.77
CA ARG A 117 -3.19 -1.62 -13.01
C ARG A 117 -3.44 -1.84 -11.53
N LEU A 118 -4.48 -1.22 -10.96
CA LEU A 118 -4.91 -1.45 -9.58
C LEU A 118 -5.20 -2.94 -9.36
N GLN A 119 -5.99 -3.58 -10.23
CA GLN A 119 -6.31 -5.00 -10.11
C GLN A 119 -5.06 -5.90 -10.19
N ARG A 120 -4.12 -5.59 -11.09
CA ARG A 120 -2.86 -6.34 -11.23
C ARG A 120 -1.98 -6.21 -10.00
N VAL A 121 -1.82 -5.01 -9.47
CA VAL A 121 -1.07 -4.80 -8.23
C VAL A 121 -1.76 -5.53 -7.07
N LEU A 122 -3.08 -5.39 -6.92
CA LEU A 122 -3.83 -6.09 -5.87
C LEU A 122 -3.69 -7.62 -5.95
N SER A 123 -3.66 -8.22 -7.14
CA SER A 123 -3.43 -9.67 -7.25
C SER A 123 -2.08 -10.11 -6.66
N ARG A 124 -1.05 -9.26 -6.68
CA ARG A 124 0.23 -9.51 -6.02
C ARG A 124 0.16 -9.23 -4.53
N LEU A 125 -0.51 -8.14 -4.14
CA LEU A 125 -0.60 -7.73 -2.74
C LEU A 125 -1.38 -8.73 -1.88
N LEU A 126 -2.40 -9.34 -2.46
CA LEU A 126 -3.31 -10.25 -1.77
C LEU A 126 -2.88 -11.72 -1.90
N ASP A 127 -1.74 -12.00 -2.53
CA ASP A 127 -1.15 -13.34 -2.60
C ASP A 127 -0.32 -13.62 -1.33
N GLU A 128 -0.64 -14.72 -0.64
CA GLU A 128 0.04 -15.11 0.59
C GLU A 128 1.48 -15.59 0.38
N ASN A 129 1.81 -16.01 -0.84
CA ASN A 129 3.17 -16.34 -1.28
C ASN A 129 3.98 -15.11 -1.69
N GLU A 130 3.36 -13.93 -1.75
CA GLU A 130 4.01 -12.66 -2.04
C GLU A 130 3.90 -11.72 -0.84
N PHE A 131 2.97 -10.77 -0.83
CA PHE A 131 2.91 -9.72 0.17
C PHE A 131 1.99 -10.03 1.35
N LEU A 132 0.91 -10.78 1.17
CA LEU A 132 -0.11 -10.97 2.19
C LEU A 132 0.39 -11.95 3.28
N SER A 133 0.77 -11.43 4.44
CA SER A 133 1.10 -12.27 5.58
C SER A 133 -0.13 -12.51 6.47
N PRO A 134 -0.06 -13.42 7.46
CA PRO A 134 -1.09 -13.55 8.49
C PRO A 134 -1.31 -12.27 9.33
N TYR A 135 -0.39 -11.31 9.26
CA TYR A 135 -0.33 -10.12 10.12
C TYR A 135 -0.38 -8.78 9.35
N GLY A 136 -0.71 -8.82 8.06
CA GLY A 136 -0.75 -7.64 7.17
C GLY A 136 0.18 -7.80 5.97
N LEU A 137 0.44 -6.72 5.24
CA LEU A 137 1.36 -6.75 4.10
C LEU A 137 2.82 -6.65 4.54
N ARG A 138 3.64 -7.52 3.95
CA ARG A 138 5.11 -7.50 4.02
C ARG A 138 5.66 -6.28 3.29
N SER A 139 6.79 -5.76 3.75
CA SER A 139 7.51 -4.65 3.07
C SER A 139 8.23 -5.05 1.79
N LEU A 140 8.48 -6.35 1.61
CA LEU A 140 9.05 -6.95 0.41
C LEU A 140 8.31 -8.26 0.12
N SER A 141 8.02 -8.52 -1.16
CA SER A 141 7.39 -9.77 -1.58
C SER A 141 8.22 -10.97 -1.16
N LYS A 142 7.56 -11.98 -0.58
CA LYS A 142 8.17 -13.23 -0.14
C LYS A 142 8.77 -14.05 -1.30
N ILE A 143 8.42 -13.75 -2.55
CA ILE A 143 9.06 -14.34 -3.74
C ILE A 143 10.59 -14.15 -3.73
N HIS A 144 11.08 -13.04 -3.16
CA HIS A 144 12.50 -12.73 -3.05
C HIS A 144 13.26 -13.62 -2.06
N GLN A 145 12.58 -14.53 -1.37
CA GLN A 145 13.20 -15.60 -0.60
C GLN A 145 13.79 -16.66 -1.53
N ALA A 146 13.05 -17.07 -2.57
CA ALA A 146 13.49 -18.06 -3.56
C ALA A 146 14.20 -17.41 -4.76
N GLN A 147 13.81 -16.17 -5.09
CA GLN A 147 14.29 -15.43 -6.26
C GLN A 147 14.77 -14.03 -5.83
N PRO A 148 15.91 -13.93 -5.11
CA PRO A 148 16.44 -12.64 -4.70
C PRO A 148 16.76 -11.78 -5.92
N TYR A 149 16.56 -10.47 -5.80
CA TYR A 149 16.99 -9.55 -6.85
C TYR A 149 18.51 -9.38 -6.78
N LEU A 150 19.19 -9.58 -7.91
CA LEU A 150 20.64 -9.43 -8.05
C LEU A 150 20.93 -8.28 -9.00
N PHE A 151 21.80 -7.37 -8.57
CA PHE A 151 22.29 -6.26 -9.38
C PHE A 151 23.82 -6.28 -9.42
N ARG A 152 24.41 -6.28 -10.62
CA ARG A 152 25.87 -6.34 -10.80
C ARG A 152 26.37 -5.01 -11.34
N ALA A 153 27.24 -4.35 -10.59
CA ALA A 153 27.86 -3.09 -10.99
C ALA A 153 29.26 -2.96 -10.38
N GLY A 154 30.21 -2.42 -11.14
CA GLY A 154 31.58 -2.18 -10.66
C GLY A 154 32.32 -3.45 -10.20
N GLY A 155 32.04 -4.60 -10.80
CA GLY A 155 32.61 -5.90 -10.40
C GLY A 155 32.06 -6.47 -9.09
N GLN A 156 31.03 -5.85 -8.50
CA GLN A 156 30.36 -6.32 -7.29
C GLN A 156 28.94 -6.78 -7.60
N GLU A 157 28.44 -7.73 -6.81
CA GLU A 157 27.05 -8.18 -6.83
C GLU A 157 26.32 -7.68 -5.57
N TYR A 158 25.22 -6.97 -5.79
CA TYR A 158 24.30 -6.49 -4.76
C TYR A 158 23.07 -7.38 -4.76
N ARG A 159 22.63 -7.79 -3.57
CA ARG A 159 21.53 -8.75 -3.40
C ARG A 159 20.45 -8.16 -2.50
N VAL A 160 19.20 -8.24 -2.97
CA VAL A 160 18.01 -7.96 -2.16
C VAL A 160 17.21 -9.25 -2.02
N GLU A 161 17.18 -9.77 -0.79
CA GLU A 161 16.43 -10.97 -0.43
C GLU A 161 15.36 -10.67 0.61
N TYR A 162 14.38 -11.57 0.71
CA TYR A 162 13.35 -11.52 1.73
C TYR A 162 13.90 -11.87 3.11
N VAL A 163 13.81 -10.92 4.04
CA VAL A 163 14.21 -11.03 5.44
C VAL A 163 13.04 -10.57 6.31
N PRO A 164 12.25 -11.49 6.90
CA PRO A 164 11.00 -11.14 7.59
C PRO A 164 11.20 -10.43 8.92
N GLY A 165 12.40 -10.44 9.50
CA GLY A 165 12.70 -9.96 10.84
C GLY A 165 13.75 -8.84 10.89
N GLU A 166 14.73 -8.97 11.77
CA GLU A 166 15.88 -8.05 11.87
C GLU A 166 16.73 -8.11 10.59
N SER A 167 17.39 -7.00 10.25
CA SER A 167 18.25 -6.97 9.07
C SER A 167 19.42 -7.95 9.23
N ASN A 168 19.70 -8.73 8.19
CA ASN A 168 20.89 -9.56 8.12
C ASN A 168 22.11 -8.84 7.52
N THR A 169 22.03 -7.51 7.33
CA THR A 169 23.14 -6.67 6.87
C THR A 169 23.34 -5.47 7.79
N PRO A 170 24.58 -4.96 7.93
CA PRO A 170 24.88 -3.78 8.74
C PRO A 170 24.52 -2.46 8.05
N LEU A 171 24.01 -2.51 6.81
CA LEU A 171 23.63 -1.32 6.06
C LEU A 171 22.57 -0.51 6.84
N PHE A 172 22.74 0.81 6.87
CA PHE A 172 21.82 1.74 7.53
C PHE A 172 21.59 1.47 9.04
N GLY A 173 22.60 0.90 9.72
CA GLY A 173 22.57 0.71 11.17
C GLY A 173 21.94 -0.60 11.64
N GLY A 174 21.51 -1.49 10.73
CA GLY A 174 21.12 -2.88 11.01
C GLY A 174 19.82 -3.10 11.81
N ASN A 175 19.36 -2.10 12.57
CA ASN A 175 18.19 -2.23 13.45
C ASN A 175 16.84 -2.13 12.72
N SER A 176 16.77 -1.39 11.62
CA SER A 176 15.52 -1.19 10.87
C SER A 176 15.57 -1.99 9.56
N ASN A 177 14.46 -2.65 9.21
CA ASN A 177 14.42 -3.54 8.04
C ASN A 177 13.11 -3.37 7.24
N TRP A 178 13.27 -3.06 5.96
CA TRP A 178 12.18 -2.93 4.98
C TRP A 178 12.15 -4.08 3.96
N ARG A 179 12.89 -5.16 4.23
CA ARG A 179 13.03 -6.32 3.31
C ARG A 179 12.10 -7.47 3.66
N GLY A 180 10.93 -7.21 4.24
CA GLY A 180 9.97 -8.26 4.56
C GLY A 180 9.08 -8.05 5.77
N PRO A 181 9.48 -7.31 6.83
CA PRO A 181 8.62 -7.08 7.97
C PRO A 181 7.34 -6.32 7.61
N VAL A 182 6.32 -6.42 8.47
CA VAL A 182 5.07 -5.65 8.41
C VAL A 182 5.27 -4.30 9.08
N TRP A 183 4.87 -3.24 8.36
CA TRP A 183 4.94 -1.86 8.81
C TRP A 183 3.54 -1.23 8.87
N PHE A 184 3.22 -0.65 10.03
CA PHE A 184 1.91 -0.02 10.28
C PHE A 184 1.56 1.11 9.31
N PRO A 185 2.44 2.11 9.05
CA PRO A 185 2.09 3.25 8.20
C PRO A 185 1.57 2.84 6.83
N LEU A 186 2.28 1.90 6.17
CA LEU A 186 1.96 1.54 4.79
C LEU A 186 0.75 0.60 4.69
N ASN A 187 0.54 -0.26 5.68
CA ASN A 187 -0.70 -1.02 5.78
C ASN A 187 -1.91 -0.10 6.00
N TYR A 188 -1.78 0.88 6.91
CA TYR A 188 -2.84 1.83 7.19
C TYR A 188 -3.17 2.71 5.97
N LEU A 189 -2.16 3.25 5.29
CA LEU A 189 -2.36 4.03 4.05
C LEU A 189 -3.03 3.20 2.95
N LEU A 190 -2.68 1.91 2.83
CA LEU A 190 -3.37 1.03 1.89
C LEU A 190 -4.84 0.81 2.26
N ILE A 191 -5.14 0.58 3.54
CA ILE A 191 -6.51 0.41 4.02
C ILE A 191 -7.34 1.65 3.64
N GLU A 192 -6.86 2.85 3.96
CA GLU A 192 -7.60 4.06 3.60
C GLU A 192 -7.72 4.25 2.06
N ALA A 193 -6.67 3.90 1.30
CA ALA A 193 -6.71 3.97 -0.16
C ALA A 193 -7.78 3.01 -0.72
N LEU A 194 -7.86 1.78 -0.21
CA LEU A 194 -8.88 0.80 -0.59
C LEU A 194 -10.30 1.28 -0.25
N GLU A 195 -10.48 1.94 0.88
CA GLU A 195 -11.76 2.56 1.25
C GLU A 195 -12.14 3.70 0.29
N ARG A 196 -11.18 4.56 -0.09
CA ARG A 196 -11.38 5.61 -1.10
C ARG A 196 -11.72 5.03 -2.48
N TYR A 197 -11.01 3.99 -2.91
CA TYR A 197 -11.36 3.29 -4.14
C TYR A 197 -12.73 2.63 -4.06
N HIS A 198 -13.11 2.02 -2.92
CA HIS A 198 -14.43 1.46 -2.73
C HIS A 198 -15.52 2.54 -2.78
N HIS A 199 -15.27 3.72 -2.22
CA HIS A 199 -16.21 4.83 -2.30
C HIS A 199 -16.55 5.19 -3.76
N PHE A 200 -15.59 5.05 -4.67
CA PHE A 200 -15.79 5.28 -6.10
C PHE A 200 -16.39 4.06 -6.84
N TYR A 201 -15.80 2.87 -6.68
CA TYR A 201 -16.20 1.68 -7.45
C TYR A 201 -17.38 0.90 -6.85
N GLY A 202 -17.72 1.14 -5.59
CA GLY A 202 -18.72 0.39 -4.84
C GLY A 202 -18.43 -1.10 -4.81
N ASP A 203 -19.48 -1.90 -4.95
CA ASP A 203 -19.41 -3.37 -4.97
C ASP A 203 -19.03 -3.97 -6.33
N THR A 204 -18.88 -3.12 -7.36
CA THR A 204 -18.67 -3.57 -8.75
C THR A 204 -17.24 -3.99 -9.04
N LEU A 205 -16.27 -3.45 -8.31
CA LEU A 205 -14.87 -3.86 -8.40
C LEU A 205 -14.59 -4.91 -7.33
N GLN A 206 -14.44 -6.15 -7.78
CA GLN A 206 -14.07 -7.28 -6.94
C GLN A 206 -12.78 -7.90 -7.44
N VAL A 207 -11.92 -8.28 -6.50
CA VAL A 207 -10.70 -9.05 -6.76
C VAL A 207 -10.64 -10.21 -5.78
N GLU A 208 -9.75 -11.16 -6.05
CA GLU A 208 -9.60 -12.32 -5.20
C GLU A 208 -8.83 -11.98 -3.93
N CYS A 209 -9.29 -12.45 -2.78
CA CYS A 209 -8.61 -12.23 -1.51
C CYS A 209 -8.85 -13.42 -0.57
N PRO A 210 -7.81 -14.19 -0.22
CA PRO A 210 -6.46 -14.15 -0.81
C PRO A 210 -6.42 -14.49 -2.30
N THR A 211 -5.40 -14.03 -3.04
CA THR A 211 -5.18 -14.43 -4.43
C THR A 211 -5.00 -15.95 -4.52
N GLY A 212 -5.70 -16.60 -5.44
CA GLY A 212 -5.69 -18.06 -5.61
C GLY A 212 -6.75 -18.81 -4.79
N SER A 213 -7.52 -18.11 -3.93
CA SER A 213 -8.57 -18.73 -3.09
C SER A 213 -9.90 -18.98 -3.80
N GLY A 214 -10.15 -18.35 -4.95
CA GLY A 214 -11.45 -18.28 -5.60
C GLY A 214 -12.47 -17.35 -4.91
N HIS A 215 -12.19 -16.83 -3.72
CA HIS A 215 -13.08 -15.91 -3.01
C HIS A 215 -12.90 -14.47 -3.50
N LYS A 216 -13.94 -13.93 -4.15
CA LYS A 216 -13.99 -12.53 -4.58
C LYS A 216 -14.49 -11.63 -3.46
N MET A 217 -13.79 -10.53 -3.24
CA MET A 217 -14.12 -9.50 -2.26
C MET A 217 -14.12 -8.12 -2.92
N ASN A 218 -15.03 -7.24 -2.50
CA ASN A 218 -14.95 -5.82 -2.84
C ASN A 218 -13.82 -5.12 -2.05
N LEU A 219 -13.45 -3.91 -2.45
CA LEU A 219 -12.30 -3.23 -1.84
C LEU A 219 -12.50 -2.87 -0.34
N LYS A 220 -13.74 -2.68 0.13
CA LYS A 220 -14.03 -2.48 1.57
C LYS A 220 -13.84 -3.75 2.38
N GLN A 221 -14.23 -4.91 1.85
CA GLN A 221 -13.99 -6.20 2.47
C GLN A 221 -12.49 -6.48 2.57
N ILE A 222 -11.73 -6.16 1.51
CA ILE A 222 -10.27 -6.30 1.51
C ILE A 222 -9.61 -5.36 2.51
N ALA A 223 -10.03 -4.09 2.57
CA ALA A 223 -9.56 -3.14 3.58
C ALA A 223 -9.77 -3.69 5.00
N ARG A 224 -10.94 -4.28 5.28
CA ARG A 224 -11.24 -4.91 6.57
C ARG A 224 -10.42 -6.18 6.83
N GLU A 225 -10.15 -7.00 5.81
CA GLU A 225 -9.30 -8.18 5.93
C GLU A 225 -7.87 -7.79 6.34
N ILE A 226 -7.28 -6.79 5.67
CA ILE A 226 -5.95 -6.27 6.01
C ILE A 226 -5.97 -5.64 7.42
N ALA A 227 -6.99 -4.84 7.74
CA ALA A 227 -7.13 -4.24 9.07
C ALA A 227 -7.24 -5.31 10.17
N SER A 228 -7.98 -6.40 9.92
CA SER A 228 -8.12 -7.54 10.83
C SER A 228 -6.78 -8.23 11.06
N ARG A 229 -6.02 -8.52 9.99
CA ARG A 229 -4.68 -9.14 10.08
C ARG A 229 -3.69 -8.28 10.85
N VAL A 230 -3.65 -6.97 10.59
CA VAL A 230 -2.77 -6.05 11.31
C VAL A 230 -3.18 -5.90 12.77
N SER A 231 -4.49 -5.82 13.06
CA SER A 231 -4.99 -5.74 14.44
C SER A 231 -4.71 -7.00 15.24
N ARG A 232 -4.69 -8.18 14.59
CA ARG A 232 -4.36 -9.48 15.21
C ARG A 232 -3.00 -9.47 15.91
N LEU A 233 -2.04 -8.65 15.47
CA LEU A 233 -0.75 -8.47 16.15
C LEU A 233 -0.90 -8.18 17.64
N PHE A 234 -1.96 -7.48 18.02
CA PHE A 234 -2.22 -7.00 19.37
C PHE A 234 -3.34 -7.72 20.07
N LEU A 235 -3.99 -8.72 19.47
CA LEU A 235 -5.12 -9.44 20.07
C LEU A 235 -4.64 -10.78 20.65
N PRO A 236 -5.22 -11.24 21.76
CA PRO A 236 -4.88 -12.55 22.30
C PRO A 236 -5.47 -13.62 21.38
N ASP A 237 -4.67 -14.64 21.09
CA ASP A 237 -5.13 -15.85 20.41
C ASP A 237 -5.87 -16.80 21.36
N ALA A 238 -6.18 -18.00 20.89
CA ALA A 238 -6.87 -19.02 21.70
C ALA A 238 -6.05 -19.47 22.92
N ALA A 239 -4.73 -19.30 22.92
CA ALA A 239 -3.84 -19.58 24.05
C ALA A 239 -3.62 -18.35 24.95
N GLY A 240 -4.27 -17.21 24.64
CA GLY A 240 -4.10 -15.95 25.36
C GLY A 240 -2.83 -15.17 24.97
N GLN A 241 -2.11 -15.62 23.94
CA GLN A 241 -0.84 -15.02 23.52
C GLN A 241 -1.06 -13.97 22.43
N ARG A 242 -0.24 -12.92 22.42
CA ARG A 242 -0.28 -11.87 21.39
C ARG A 242 0.94 -12.00 20.48
N PRO A 243 0.78 -12.00 19.16
CA PRO A 243 1.91 -12.09 18.23
C PRO A 243 2.98 -11.03 18.50
N CYS A 244 2.60 -9.80 18.86
CA CYS A 244 3.54 -8.71 19.12
C CYS A 244 4.56 -9.03 20.22
N HIS A 245 4.22 -9.87 21.20
CA HIS A 245 5.12 -10.26 22.29
C HIS A 245 6.09 -11.39 21.90
N GLY A 246 5.87 -12.05 20.77
CA GLY A 246 6.67 -13.19 20.34
C GLY A 246 6.73 -14.29 21.41
N ASN A 247 7.92 -14.83 21.63
CA ASN A 247 8.16 -15.96 22.53
C ASN A 247 8.67 -15.58 23.92
N ASP A 248 8.43 -14.34 24.36
CA ASP A 248 8.88 -13.90 25.68
C ASP A 248 7.90 -14.37 26.77
N PRO A 249 8.33 -15.30 27.67
CA PRO A 249 7.43 -15.94 28.62
C PRO A 249 6.84 -14.97 29.64
N ARG A 250 7.45 -13.80 29.85
CA ARG A 250 6.91 -12.76 30.73
C ARG A 250 5.52 -12.32 30.27
N PHE A 251 5.33 -12.16 28.96
CA PHE A 251 4.07 -11.66 28.42
C PHE A 251 3.00 -12.75 28.22
N TRP A 252 3.29 -14.01 28.54
CA TRP A 252 2.34 -15.12 28.34
C TRP A 252 1.57 -15.43 29.62
N ASN A 253 2.29 -15.69 30.70
CA ASN A 253 1.69 -16.27 31.91
C ASN A 253 1.75 -15.33 33.12
N ASP A 254 2.59 -14.29 33.10
CA ASP A 254 2.70 -13.37 34.22
C ASP A 254 1.52 -12.37 34.20
N PRO A 255 0.64 -12.37 35.22
CA PRO A 255 -0.52 -11.49 35.29
C PRO A 255 -0.14 -10.00 35.36
N HIS A 256 1.10 -9.67 35.72
CA HIS A 256 1.59 -8.29 35.76
C HIS A 256 2.11 -7.79 34.41
N TRP A 257 2.39 -8.69 33.46
CA TRP A 257 3.02 -8.34 32.18
C TRP A 257 2.15 -8.62 30.97
N ARG A 258 1.32 -9.66 30.98
CA ARG A 258 0.58 -10.14 29.80
C ARG A 258 -0.29 -9.08 29.10
N ASP A 259 -0.74 -8.08 29.85
CA ASP A 259 -1.59 -6.99 29.35
C ASP A 259 -0.82 -5.69 29.06
N LEU A 260 0.51 -5.67 29.28
CA LEU A 260 1.38 -4.56 28.92
C LEU A 260 1.75 -4.63 27.42
N LEU A 261 1.01 -3.88 26.61
CA LEU A 261 1.23 -3.80 25.17
C LEU A 261 2.46 -2.94 24.84
N LEU A 262 3.31 -3.47 23.97
CA LEU A 262 4.46 -2.75 23.41
C LEU A 262 4.16 -2.31 21.98
N PHE A 263 4.52 -1.07 21.67
CA PHE A 263 4.34 -0.49 20.33
C PHE A 263 5.67 -0.55 19.60
N HIS A 264 5.83 -1.56 18.74
CA HIS A 264 7.07 -1.79 18.02
C HIS A 264 7.18 -0.96 16.73
N GLU A 265 8.42 -0.71 16.29
CA GLU A 265 8.74 -0.04 15.02
C GLU A 265 8.10 -0.76 13.84
N TYR A 266 8.27 -2.09 13.82
CA TYR A 266 7.78 -3.01 12.80
C TYR A 266 7.60 -4.42 13.39
N PHE A 267 7.00 -5.32 12.61
CA PHE A 267 6.62 -6.66 13.07
C PHE A 267 7.14 -7.73 12.12
N HIS A 268 7.55 -8.87 12.66
CA HIS A 268 8.06 -9.96 11.86
C HIS A 268 7.02 -10.46 10.85
N GLY A 269 7.39 -10.53 9.56
CA GLY A 269 6.47 -10.86 8.46
C GLY A 269 5.71 -12.18 8.65
N GLU A 270 6.34 -13.19 9.25
CA GLU A 270 5.74 -14.53 9.37
C GLU A 270 5.21 -14.87 10.76
N THR A 271 5.61 -14.15 11.80
CA THR A 271 5.30 -14.52 13.21
C THR A 271 4.60 -13.41 13.97
N GLY A 272 4.62 -12.18 13.45
CA GLY A 272 4.01 -11.02 14.12
C GLY A 272 4.80 -10.51 15.33
N ARG A 273 5.97 -11.10 15.66
CA ARG A 273 6.83 -10.61 16.75
C ARG A 273 7.19 -9.14 16.54
N GLY A 274 7.01 -8.31 17.56
CA GLY A 274 7.44 -6.92 17.54
C GLY A 274 8.98 -6.79 17.50
N LEU A 275 9.47 -5.87 16.68
CA LEU A 275 10.90 -5.65 16.40
C LEU A 275 11.23 -4.16 16.37
N GLY A 276 12.53 -3.83 16.40
CA GLY A 276 12.98 -2.45 16.50
C GLY A 276 12.62 -1.81 17.84
N ALA A 277 12.48 -0.48 17.86
CA ALA A 277 12.12 0.25 19.08
C ALA A 277 10.73 -0.17 19.59
N CYS A 278 10.60 -0.44 20.90
CA CYS A 278 9.39 -1.00 21.52
C CYS A 278 8.41 0.02 22.14
N HIS A 279 8.71 1.31 22.02
CA HIS A 279 7.88 2.44 22.49
C HIS A 279 7.54 3.41 21.35
N GLN A 280 7.32 2.86 20.16
CA GLN A 280 6.99 3.59 18.95
C GLN A 280 5.49 3.88 18.85
N THR A 281 4.96 4.55 19.87
CA THR A 281 3.54 5.01 19.94
C THR A 281 3.22 6.10 18.91
N GLY A 282 4.13 6.39 17.98
CA GLY A 282 3.87 7.21 16.80
C GLY A 282 2.92 6.48 15.83
N TRP A 283 3.46 5.90 14.76
CA TRP A 283 2.61 5.27 13.75
C TRP A 283 1.92 3.98 14.21
N THR A 284 2.48 3.25 15.18
CA THR A 284 1.89 1.96 15.59
C THR A 284 0.61 2.16 16.40
N ALA A 285 0.39 3.35 16.98
CA ALA A 285 -0.86 3.72 17.65
C ALA A 285 -2.07 3.77 16.70
N LEU A 286 -1.85 3.79 15.38
CA LEU A 286 -2.93 3.69 14.37
C LEU A 286 -3.77 2.41 14.54
N VAL A 287 -3.26 1.38 15.23
CA VAL A 287 -4.05 0.18 15.58
C VAL A 287 -5.33 0.51 16.36
N ALA A 288 -5.33 1.56 17.18
CA ALA A 288 -6.52 1.96 17.94
C ALA A 288 -7.68 2.28 17.00
N ARG A 289 -7.40 3.04 15.92
CA ARG A 289 -8.39 3.37 14.90
C ARG A 289 -8.91 2.13 14.17
N LEU A 290 -8.01 1.21 13.81
CA LEU A 290 -8.39 -0.04 13.15
C LEU A 290 -9.29 -0.90 14.04
N LEU A 291 -9.00 -0.99 15.34
CA LEU A 291 -9.81 -1.73 16.31
C LEU A 291 -11.20 -1.11 16.48
N GLU A 292 -11.30 0.23 16.57
CA GLU A 292 -12.58 0.95 16.60
C GLU A 292 -13.43 0.66 15.35
N ASP A 293 -12.83 0.74 14.16
CA ASP A 293 -13.52 0.51 12.87
C ASP A 293 -13.91 -0.97 12.66
N LEU A 294 -13.18 -1.89 13.28
CA LEU A 294 -13.52 -3.31 13.31
C LEU A 294 -14.68 -3.60 14.27
N ALA A 295 -14.70 -2.96 15.45
CA ALA A 295 -15.69 -3.16 16.50
C ALA A 295 -17.03 -2.43 16.29
N SER A 296 -17.05 -1.34 15.51
CA SER A 296 -18.23 -0.49 15.25
C SER A 296 -19.29 -1.12 14.31
N LYS A 297 -19.48 -2.44 14.37
CA LYS A 297 -20.48 -3.17 13.59
C LYS A 297 -21.47 -3.94 14.46
#